data_AF-A0A3N5T229-F1
#
_entry.id   AF-A0A3N5T229-F1
#
_cell.length_a   1.000
_cell.length_b   1.000
_cell.length_c   1.000
_cell.angle_alpha   90.00
_cell.angle_beta   90.00
_cell.angle_gamma   90.00
#
_symmetry.space_group_name_H-M   'P 1'
#
loop_
_entity.id
_entity.type
_entity.pdbx_description
1 polymer ?
#
loop_
_entity_poly.entity_id
_entity_poly.type
_entity_poly.pdbx_seq_one_letter_code
_entity_poly.pdbx_strand_id
1 'polypeptide(L)'
;MIAKIKQDSMGSYPKKRSLDEAGRDSILSLTAGYFASQHPEIIAAYVFGSFARQEAFGDLDVAALIAARLAEPLKFELHWNGI
;
A
#
# COMPACT_ATOMS: atom_id res chain seq x y z
N MET A 1 10.67 -25.58 -31.82
CA MET A 1 9.59 -24.66 -32.20
C MET A 1 9.32 -23.78 -30.98
N ILE A 2 9.85 -22.55 -30.97
CA ILE A 2 9.71 -21.62 -29.84
C ILE A 2 8.50 -20.74 -30.16
N ALA A 3 7.47 -20.79 -29.32
CA ALA A 3 6.29 -19.95 -29.47
C ALA A 3 6.69 -18.48 -29.32
N LYS A 4 6.68 -17.75 -30.44
CA LYS A 4 6.86 -16.30 -30.50
C LYS A 4 5.55 -15.68 -30.01
N ILE A 5 5.47 -15.36 -28.72
CA ILE A 5 4.32 -14.64 -28.18
C ILE A 5 4.30 -13.27 -28.85
N LYS A 6 3.28 -13.04 -29.69
CA LYS A 6 3.01 -11.75 -30.32
C LYS A 6 2.82 -10.72 -29.23
N GLN A 7 3.68 -9.71 -29.28
CA GLN A 7 3.71 -8.56 -28.38
C GLN A 7 2.65 -7.53 -28.81
N ASP A 8 1.44 -7.99 -29.11
CA ASP A 8 0.35 -7.12 -29.54
C ASP A 8 -0.54 -6.85 -28.33
N SER A 9 -0.58 -5.58 -27.91
CA SER A 9 -1.45 -5.01 -26.86
C SER A 9 -1.22 -5.47 -25.42
N MET A 10 0.02 -5.34 -24.91
CA MET A 10 0.16 -5.12 -23.47
C MET A 10 -0.12 -3.65 -23.20
N GLY A 11 -1.29 -3.35 -22.63
CA GLY A 11 -1.56 -2.03 -22.06
C GLY A 11 -0.40 -1.62 -21.14
N SER A 12 -0.20 -0.31 -20.96
CA SER A 12 0.82 0.24 -20.07
C SER A 12 0.68 -0.38 -18.67
N TYR A 13 1.41 -1.44 -18.38
CA TYR A 13 1.51 -1.96 -17.02
C TYR A 13 2.19 -0.88 -16.18
N PRO A 14 1.62 -0.50 -15.02
CA PRO A 14 2.29 0.45 -14.14
C PRO A 14 3.70 -0.07 -13.85
N LYS A 15 4.71 0.74 -14.17
CA LYS A 15 6.11 0.39 -13.93
C LYS A 15 6.29 0.21 -12.43
N LYS A 16 6.52 -1.03 -12.00
CA LYS A 16 6.90 -1.31 -10.61
C LYS A 16 8.24 -0.64 -10.34
N ARG A 17 8.31 0.15 -9.27
CA ARG A 17 9.55 0.74 -8.76
C ARG A 17 9.83 0.18 -7.36
N SER A 18 11.09 -0.13 -7.08
CA SER A 18 11.54 -0.34 -5.71
C SER A 18 11.56 1.01 -4.99
N LEU A 19 11.21 1.00 -3.72
CA LEU A 19 11.31 2.18 -2.86
C LEU A 19 12.61 2.12 -2.06
N ASP A 20 13.25 3.28 -1.91
CA ASP A 20 14.27 3.48 -0.89
C ASP A 20 13.62 3.72 0.48
N GLU A 21 14.44 3.89 1.52
CA GLU A 21 13.98 4.12 2.89
C GLU A 21 13.10 5.39 2.98
N ALA A 22 13.52 6.48 2.35
CA ALA A 22 12.76 7.74 2.35
C ALA A 22 11.39 7.61 1.66
N GLY A 23 11.32 6.91 0.54
CA GLY A 23 10.05 6.63 -0.14
C GLY A 23 9.12 5.77 0.72
N ARG A 24 9.66 4.81 1.47
CA ARG A 24 8.88 3.99 2.39
C ARG A 24 8.37 4.80 3.58
N ASP A 25 9.22 5.62 4.18
CA ASP A 25 8.83 6.51 5.27
C ASP A 25 7.75 7.52 4.85
N SER A 26 7.83 8.01 3.61
CA SER A 26 6.81 8.88 3.03
C SER A 26 5.45 8.17 2.96
N ILE A 27 5.40 6.93 2.49
CA ILE A 27 4.17 6.13 2.42
C ILE A 27 3.62 5.85 3.82
N LEU A 28 4.48 5.47 4.78
CA LEU A 28 4.08 5.25 6.16
C LEU A 28 3.50 6.51 6.81
N SER A 29 4.15 7.65 6.61
CA SER A 29 3.71 8.94 7.14
C SER A 29 2.37 9.37 6.54
N LEU A 30 2.19 9.20 5.22
CA LEU A 30 0.94 9.48 4.52
C LEU A 30 -0.20 8.59 5.01
N THR A 31 0.07 7.30 5.18
CA THR A 31 -0.90 6.32 5.69
C THR A 31 -1.32 6.65 7.12
N ALA A 32 -0.35 6.92 7.99
CA ALA A 32 -0.60 7.27 9.39
C ALA A 32 -1.40 8.59 9.51
N GLY A 33 -1.03 9.62 8.75
CA GLY A 33 -1.74 10.90 8.73
C GLY A 33 -3.17 10.75 8.20
N TYR A 34 -3.37 9.92 7.17
CA TYR A 34 -4.71 9.62 6.67
C TYR A 34 -5.57 8.93 7.73
N PHE A 35 -5.08 7.85 8.36
CA PHE A 35 -5.82 7.17 9.43
C PHE A 35 -6.14 8.09 10.59
N ALA A 36 -5.17 8.90 11.04
CA ALA A 36 -5.40 9.84 12.13
C ALA A 36 -6.47 10.91 11.80
N SER A 37 -6.57 11.33 10.52
CA SER A 37 -7.51 12.38 10.13
C SER A 37 -8.90 11.88 9.72
N GLN A 38 -8.99 10.72 9.07
CA GLN A 38 -10.24 10.19 8.52
C GLN A 38 -10.85 9.06 9.37
N HIS A 39 -10.03 8.39 10.18
CA HIS A 39 -10.43 7.20 10.95
C HIS A 39 -10.03 7.30 12.43
N PRO A 40 -10.55 8.29 13.19
CA PRO A 40 -10.23 8.46 14.60
C PRO A 40 -10.62 7.27 15.49
N GLU A 41 -11.45 6.34 14.98
CA GLU A 41 -11.81 5.08 15.63
C GLU A 41 -10.65 4.06 15.72
N ILE A 42 -9.60 4.24 14.91
CA ILE A 42 -8.40 3.41 14.95
C ILE A 42 -7.56 3.80 16.18
N ILE A 43 -7.40 2.86 17.11
CA ILE A 43 -6.56 3.04 18.32
C ILE A 43 -5.09 2.80 17.98
N ALA A 44 -4.82 1.78 17.16
CA ALA A 44 -3.48 1.39 16.76
C ALA A 44 -3.51 0.76 15.37
N ALA A 45 -2.43 0.91 14.63
CA ALA A 45 -2.23 0.24 13.35
C ALA A 45 -0.81 -0.33 13.31
N TYR A 46 -0.65 -1.53 12.76
CA TYR A 46 0.66 -2.15 12.55
C TYR A 46 0.81 -2.64 11.11
N VAL A 47 2.01 -2.44 10.59
CA VAL A 47 2.39 -2.87 9.24
C VAL A 47 2.97 -4.27 9.33
N PHE A 48 2.58 -5.13 8.39
CA PHE A 48 3.09 -6.49 8.28
C PHE A 48 3.39 -6.85 6.83
N GLY A 49 3.64 -8.12 6.54
CA GLY A 49 3.82 -8.59 5.16
C GLY A 49 5.15 -8.19 4.53
N SER A 50 5.19 -8.19 3.20
CA SER A 50 6.39 -7.91 2.38
C SER A 50 6.94 -6.51 2.62
N PHE A 51 6.06 -5.52 2.85
CA PHE A 51 6.46 -4.15 3.13
C PHE A 51 7.21 -4.04 4.48
N ALA A 52 6.73 -4.72 5.53
CA ALA A 52 7.42 -4.75 6.82
C ALA A 52 8.78 -5.45 6.73
N ARG A 53 8.89 -6.51 5.91
CA ARG A 53 10.13 -7.24 5.66
C ARG A 53 11.10 -6.55 4.70
N GLN A 54 10.74 -5.38 4.17
CA GLN A 54 11.57 -4.58 3.28
C GLN A 54 11.88 -5.29 1.94
N GLU A 55 10.95 -6.10 1.44
CA GLU A 55 11.12 -6.75 0.14
C GLU A 55 11.03 -5.72 -1.00
N ALA A 56 11.77 -5.95 -2.09
CA ALA A 56 11.92 -4.98 -3.18
C ALA A 56 10.59 -4.60 -3.87
N PHE A 57 9.61 -5.51 -3.84
CA PHE A 57 8.28 -5.31 -4.39
C PHE A 57 7.25 -5.94 -3.46
N GLY A 58 6.17 -5.22 -3.19
CA GLY A 58 5.09 -5.72 -2.36
C GLY A 58 4.07 -4.64 -2.07
N ASP A 59 2.93 -5.07 -1.58
CA ASP A 59 1.84 -4.19 -1.14
C ASP A 59 2.07 -3.76 0.31
N LEU A 60 1.47 -2.63 0.71
CA LEU A 60 1.44 -2.19 2.10
C LEU A 60 0.29 -2.89 2.83
N ASP A 61 0.62 -3.91 3.62
CA ASP A 61 -0.34 -4.61 4.46
C ASP A 61 -0.44 -3.95 5.84
N VAL A 62 -1.64 -3.54 6.24
CA VAL A 62 -1.89 -2.92 7.56
C VAL A 62 -3.03 -3.63 8.28
N ALA A 63 -2.83 -3.87 9.57
CA ALA A 63 -3.88 -4.31 10.47
C ALA A 63 -4.16 -3.22 11.50
N ALA A 64 -5.43 -2.89 11.68
CA ALA A 64 -5.89 -1.84 12.57
C ALA A 64 -6.66 -2.43 13.76
N LEU A 65 -6.33 -1.96 14.96
CA LEU A 65 -7.12 -2.15 16.16
C LEU A 65 -8.10 -0.99 16.31
N ILE A 66 -9.39 -1.31 16.44
CA ILE A 66 -10.48 -0.33 16.41
C ILE A 66 -11.26 -0.43 17.72
N ALA A 67 -11.60 0.71 18.32
CA ALA A 67 -12.25 0.78 19.62
C ALA A 67 -13.65 0.14 19.64
N ALA A 68 -14.36 0.26 18.53
CA ALA A 68 -15.73 -0.21 18.36
C ALA A 68 -15.80 -1.28 17.28
N ARG A 69 -16.76 -2.20 17.42
CA ARG A 69 -17.10 -3.13 16.34
C ARG A 69 -17.63 -2.32 15.17
N LEU A 70 -16.94 -2.39 14.05
CA LEU A 70 -17.41 -1.79 12.81
C LEU A 70 -18.61 -2.58 12.28
N ALA A 71 -19.63 -1.86 11.84
CA ALA A 71 -20.76 -2.46 11.12
C ALA A 71 -20.35 -2.89 9.70
N GLU A 72 -19.41 -2.16 9.07
CA GLU A 72 -18.87 -2.44 7.75
C GLU A 72 -17.35 -2.21 7.71
N PRO A 73 -16.60 -2.86 6.79
CA PRO A 73 -15.16 -2.59 6.61
C PRO A 73 -14.89 -1.12 6.28
N LEU A 74 -13.79 -0.57 6.81
CA LEU A 74 -13.32 0.77 6.43
C LEU A 74 -12.91 0.76 4.96
N LYS A 75 -13.46 1.70 4.19
CA LYS A 75 -13.06 1.94 2.80
C LYS A 75 -12.16 3.17 2.77
N PHE A 76 -10.98 3.02 2.20
CA PHE A 76 -10.08 4.13 1.95
C PHE A 76 -9.19 3.86 0.73
N GLU A 77 -8.71 4.93 0.12
CA GLU A 77 -7.77 4.89 -0.99
C GLU A 77 -6.69 5.94 -0.74
N LEU A 78 -5.42 5.53 -0.82
CA LEU A 78 -4.27 6.41 -0.63
C LEU A 78 -3.67 6.76 -1.98
N HIS A 79 -3.66 8.04 -2.32
CA HIS A 79 -3.05 8.54 -3.53
C HIS A 79 -1.66 9.05 -3.19
N TRP A 80 -0.64 8.25 -3.51
CA TRP A 80 0.76 8.65 -3.35
C TRP A 80 1.31 9.15 -4.69
N ASN A 81 1.58 10.45 -4.77
CA ASN A 81 2.06 11.09 -6.00
C ASN A 81 3.56 10.90 -6.24
N GLY A 82 4.28 10.26 -5.30
CA GLY A 82 5.73 10.09 -5.39
C GLY A 82 6.53 11.38 -5.31
N ILE A 83 7.84 11.22 -5.10
CA ILE A 83 8.87 12.11 -5.65
C ILE A 83 9.36 11.45 -6.94
#